data_AF-A0A2S8WTP9-F1
#
_entry.id   AF-A0A2S8WTP9-F1
#
_cell.length_a   1.000
_cell.length_b   1.000
_cell.length_c   1.000
_cell.angle_alpha   90.00
_cell.angle_beta   90.00
_cell.angle_gamma   90.00
#
_symmetry.space_group_name_H-M   'P 1'
#
loop_
_entity.id
_entity.type
_entity.pdbx_description
1 polymer ?
#
loop_
_entity_poly.entity_id
_entity_poly.type
_entity_poly.pdbx_seq_one_letter_code
_entity_poly.pdbx_strand_id
1 'polypeptide(L)'
;MPKQLKVAIAAAVLLVLFMSSQGTAALWHAKGSMGVGSISTGSLYLLAGNASKAQQDYAFTELNRTNLIPGQFVQAPLVISNGGTTDLAYDLAGASTFPTSATAADKALSTHSVLTIKAGMSAPSCAARNALTDPLYKGPANAAATLGKVRNLSAGEDSSSSETLCIRIEIPSHTPQAAAGGKLNLVLNFVGQQQ
;
A
#
# COMPACT_ATOMS: atom_id res chain seq x y z
N MET A 1 31.64 -45.73 -34.13
CA MET A 1 31.12 -44.71 -35.07
C MET A 1 32.30 -44.08 -35.82
N PRO A 2 32.39 -44.25 -37.15
CA PRO A 2 33.56 -43.81 -37.92
C PRO A 2 33.71 -42.28 -37.85
N LYS A 3 34.94 -41.77 -37.78
CA LYS A 3 35.24 -40.32 -37.69
C LYS A 3 34.55 -39.51 -38.81
N GLN A 4 34.47 -40.09 -40.01
CA GLN A 4 33.77 -39.56 -41.19
C GLN A 4 32.29 -39.25 -40.92
N LEU A 5 31.58 -40.13 -40.20
CA LEU A 5 30.17 -39.98 -39.89
C LEU A 5 29.90 -38.87 -38.86
N LYS A 6 30.82 -38.65 -37.92
CA LYS A 6 30.71 -37.55 -36.94
C LYS A 6 30.89 -36.18 -37.61
N VAL A 7 31.81 -36.08 -38.57
CA VAL A 7 32.04 -34.86 -39.35
C VAL A 7 30.83 -34.55 -40.24
N ALA A 8 30.26 -35.56 -40.89
CA ALA A 8 29.07 -35.39 -41.71
C ALA A 8 27.85 -34.89 -40.90
N ILE A 9 27.64 -35.41 -39.70
CA ILE A 9 26.54 -34.97 -38.82
C ILE A 9 26.77 -33.53 -38.33
N ALA A 10 27.99 -33.17 -37.93
CA ALA A 10 28.30 -31.81 -37.50
C ALA A 10 28.09 -30.79 -38.63
N ALA A 11 28.49 -31.14 -39.86
CA ALA A 11 28.27 -30.30 -41.03
C ALA A 11 26.78 -30.15 -41.35
N ALA A 12 25.99 -31.23 -41.25
CA ALA A 12 24.54 -31.19 -41.45
C ALA A 12 23.83 -30.32 -40.40
N VAL A 13 24.22 -30.42 -39.13
CA VAL A 13 23.67 -29.59 -38.05
C VAL A 13 23.99 -28.12 -38.27
N LEU A 14 25.24 -27.79 -38.63
CA LEU A 14 25.63 -26.40 -38.94
C LEU A 14 24.86 -25.85 -40.14
N LEU A 15 24.62 -26.67 -41.17
CA LEU A 15 23.86 -26.29 -42.36
C LEU A 15 22.38 -26.03 -42.03
N VAL A 16 21.76 -26.86 -41.18
CA VAL A 16 20.40 -26.65 -40.69
C VAL A 16 20.30 -25.39 -39.83
N LEU A 17 21.27 -25.13 -38.93
CA LEU A 17 21.30 -23.92 -38.11
C LEU A 17 21.45 -22.64 -38.95
N PHE A 18 22.31 -22.65 -39.97
CA PHE A 18 22.48 -21.52 -40.89
C PHE A 18 21.26 -21.28 -41.78
N MET A 19 20.55 -22.34 -42.19
CA MET A 19 19.33 -22.20 -42.99
C MET A 19 18.13 -21.75 -42.15
N SER A 20 18.03 -22.20 -40.89
CA SER A 20 16.94 -21.84 -39.98
C SER A 20 17.05 -20.41 -39.42
N SER A 21 18.25 -19.84 -39.32
CA SER A 21 18.43 -18.42 -38.95
C SER A 21 17.94 -17.45 -40.03
N GLN A 22 17.91 -17.86 -41.30
CA GLN A 22 17.39 -17.00 -42.39
C GLN A 22 15.85 -16.93 -42.40
N GLY A 23 15.15 -17.97 -41.94
CA GLY A 23 13.69 -17.99 -41.84
C GLY A 23 13.13 -17.20 -40.64
N THR A 24 13.89 -17.12 -39.54
CA THR A 24 13.45 -16.40 -38.33
C THR A 24 13.79 -14.91 -38.35
N ALA A 25 14.82 -14.48 -39.09
CA ALA A 25 15.10 -13.05 -39.23
C ALA A 25 13.97 -12.31 -39.97
N ALA A 26 13.37 -12.92 -40.99
CA ALA A 26 12.34 -12.27 -41.81
C ALA A 26 11.01 -12.05 -41.06
N LEU A 27 10.66 -12.88 -40.06
CA LEU A 27 9.38 -12.74 -39.35
C LEU A 27 9.37 -11.61 -38.30
N TRP A 28 10.54 -11.21 -37.79
CA TRP A 28 10.67 -10.09 -36.85
C TRP A 28 11.16 -8.79 -37.51
N HIS A 29 11.54 -8.85 -38.80
CA HIS A 29 11.90 -7.68 -39.59
C HIS A 29 10.74 -7.03 -40.34
N ALA A 30 9.50 -7.49 -40.13
CA ALA A 30 8.31 -6.67 -40.37
C ALA A 30 8.25 -5.52 -39.34
N LYS A 31 9.24 -4.62 -39.40
CA LYS A 31 9.15 -3.29 -38.81
C LYS A 31 8.20 -2.49 -39.68
N GLY A 32 6.90 -2.64 -39.41
CA GLY A 32 5.96 -1.58 -39.73
C GLY A 32 6.39 -0.36 -38.95
N SER A 33 6.79 0.72 -39.64
CA SER A 33 6.81 2.06 -39.06
C SER A 33 5.37 2.45 -38.77
N MET A 34 4.79 1.88 -37.71
CA MET A 34 3.62 2.47 -37.08
C MET A 34 4.14 3.77 -36.47
N GLY A 35 3.57 4.91 -36.89
CA GLY A 35 3.94 6.22 -36.36
C GLY A 35 4.02 6.13 -34.84
N VAL A 36 5.10 6.68 -34.26
CA VAL A 36 5.51 6.55 -32.85
C VAL A 36 4.32 6.75 -31.90
N GLY A 37 3.55 5.69 -31.68
CA GLY A 37 2.55 5.59 -30.64
C GLY A 37 3.31 5.11 -29.43
N SER A 38 3.40 5.93 -28.40
CA SER A 38 4.02 5.52 -27.14
C SER A 38 3.35 4.22 -26.68
N ILE A 39 4.15 3.18 -26.39
CA ILE A 39 3.65 2.07 -25.60
C ILE A 39 3.45 2.64 -24.19
N SER A 40 2.21 3.03 -23.88
CA SER A 40 1.84 3.50 -22.55
C SER A 40 1.46 2.28 -21.72
N THR A 41 2.30 1.92 -20.76
CA THR A 41 1.93 0.97 -19.71
C THR A 41 1.04 1.70 -18.70
N GLY A 42 0.08 0.99 -18.09
CA GLY A 42 -0.72 1.54 -17.00
C GLY A 42 0.14 2.02 -15.83
N SER A 43 -0.37 3.00 -15.07
CA SER A 43 0.30 3.55 -13.89
C SER A 43 -0.42 3.14 -12.60
N LEU A 44 0.36 2.93 -11.53
CA LEU A 44 -0.15 2.57 -10.20
C LEU A 44 0.25 3.65 -9.21
N TYR A 45 -0.73 4.34 -8.63
CA TYR A 45 -0.51 5.34 -7.60
C TYR A 45 -1.53 5.16 -6.49
N LEU A 46 -1.05 4.86 -5.28
CA LEU A 46 -1.88 4.87 -4.08
C LEU A 46 -1.72 6.23 -3.41
N LEU A 47 -2.84 6.91 -3.17
CA LEU A 47 -2.86 8.20 -2.52
C LEU A 47 -3.60 8.08 -1.18
N ALA A 48 -3.09 8.78 -0.18
CA ALA A 48 -3.73 8.97 1.10
C ALA A 48 -4.12 10.44 1.27
N GLY A 49 -5.18 10.71 2.03
CA GLY A 49 -5.73 12.05 2.03
C GLY A 49 -6.92 12.29 2.94
N ASN A 50 -7.51 13.45 2.73
CA ASN A 50 -8.81 13.82 3.25
C ASN A 50 -9.73 14.23 2.07
N ALA A 51 -10.92 14.76 2.38
CA ALA A 51 -11.89 15.16 1.35
C ALA A 51 -11.39 16.23 0.37
N SER A 52 -10.30 16.95 0.67
CA SER A 52 -9.80 18.07 -0.14
C SER A 52 -8.39 17.86 -0.69
N LYS A 53 -7.62 16.88 -0.20
CA LYS A 53 -6.23 16.66 -0.59
C LYS A 53 -5.92 15.17 -0.60
N ALA A 54 -5.22 14.71 -1.64
CA ALA A 54 -4.70 13.35 -1.75
C ALA A 54 -3.24 13.40 -2.24
N GLN A 55 -2.35 12.66 -1.60
CA GLN A 55 -0.92 12.58 -1.91
C GLN A 55 -0.34 11.25 -1.42
N GLN A 56 0.81 10.83 -1.94
CA GLN A 56 1.47 9.58 -1.51
C GLN A 56 1.92 9.66 -0.04
N ASP A 57 2.57 10.77 0.34
CA ASP A 57 3.03 11.02 1.70
C ASP A 57 2.10 12.00 2.43
N TYR A 58 0.95 11.50 2.89
CA TYR A 58 -0.04 12.35 3.55
C TYR A 58 0.28 12.58 5.04
N ALA A 59 0.50 13.84 5.40
CA ALA A 59 0.63 14.25 6.79
C ALA A 59 -0.73 14.22 7.50
N PHE A 60 -1.00 13.12 8.23
CA PHE A 60 -2.28 12.92 8.91
C PHE A 60 -2.38 13.68 10.24
N THR A 61 -2.47 15.01 10.14
CA THR A 61 -2.43 15.92 11.30
C THR A 61 -3.64 15.82 12.22
N GLU A 62 -4.75 15.27 11.74
CA GLU A 62 -6.02 15.14 12.45
C GLU A 62 -5.94 14.17 13.62
N LEU A 63 -5.01 13.20 13.59
CA LEU A 63 -4.72 12.28 14.70
C LEU A 63 -3.50 12.68 15.53
N ASN A 64 -2.60 13.49 14.97
CA ASN A 64 -1.30 13.82 15.58
C ASN A 64 -1.36 14.98 16.60
N ARG A 65 -2.57 15.29 17.10
CA ARG A 65 -2.83 16.46 17.93
C ARG A 65 -3.65 16.08 19.14
N THR A 66 -3.03 15.47 20.16
CA THR A 66 -3.47 15.62 21.55
C THR A 66 -2.54 14.88 22.51
N ASN A 67 -2.31 15.48 23.68
CA ASN A 67 -1.84 14.77 24.87
C ASN A 67 -2.99 13.85 25.33
N LEU A 68 -3.10 12.66 24.72
CA LEU A 68 -4.08 11.68 25.14
C LEU A 68 -3.71 11.18 26.54
N ILE A 69 -4.68 11.24 27.45
CA ILE A 69 -4.57 10.62 28.77
C ILE A 69 -5.19 9.21 28.74
N PRO A 70 -4.85 8.33 29.68
CA PRO A 70 -5.47 7.02 29.78
C PRO A 70 -7.01 7.08 29.79
N GLY A 71 -7.64 6.22 28.98
CA GLY A 71 -9.08 6.17 28.77
C GLY A 71 -9.60 7.08 27.66
N GLN A 72 -8.74 7.87 27.00
CA GLN A 72 -9.12 8.72 25.87
C GLN A 72 -8.77 8.09 24.53
N PHE A 73 -9.46 8.55 23.50
CA PHE A 73 -9.17 8.21 22.12
C PHE A 73 -9.32 9.43 21.20
N VAL A 74 -8.61 9.37 20.08
CA VAL A 74 -8.78 10.30 18.95
C VAL A 74 -9.18 9.50 17.73
N GLN A 75 -10.03 10.07 16.90
CA GLN A 75 -10.57 9.44 15.71
C GLN A 75 -10.67 10.45 14.57
N ALA A 76 -10.27 10.06 13.37
CA ALA A 76 -10.32 10.91 12.18
C ALA A 76 -10.49 10.07 10.91
N PRO A 77 -11.18 10.61 9.89
CA PRO A 77 -11.29 9.96 8.59
C PRO A 77 -10.00 10.10 7.78
N LEU A 78 -9.67 9.05 7.03
CA LEU A 78 -8.57 8.97 6.09
C LEU A 78 -9.14 8.45 4.77
N VAL A 79 -8.93 9.17 3.67
CA VAL A 79 -9.33 8.71 2.34
C VAL A 79 -8.12 8.03 1.69
N ILE A 80 -8.31 6.82 1.19
CA ILE A 80 -7.35 6.12 0.34
C ILE A 80 -7.92 6.10 -1.07
N SER A 81 -7.13 6.48 -2.07
CA SER A 81 -7.58 6.52 -3.46
C SER A 81 -6.53 6.01 -4.46
N ASN A 82 -7.02 5.53 -5.60
CA ASN A 82 -6.23 5.17 -6.76
C ASN A 82 -6.04 6.40 -7.65
N GLY A 83 -4.82 6.94 -7.69
CA GLY A 83 -4.45 8.01 -8.62
C GLY A 83 -3.88 7.52 -9.95
N GLY A 84 -3.85 6.20 -10.16
CA GLY A 84 -3.32 5.55 -11.34
C GLY A 84 -4.37 5.29 -12.42
N THR A 85 -3.95 4.57 -13.46
CA THR A 85 -4.79 4.21 -14.61
C THR A 85 -5.07 2.70 -14.66
N THR A 86 -4.79 1.98 -13.59
CA THR A 86 -4.99 0.53 -13.48
C THR A 86 -5.57 0.19 -12.12
N ASP A 87 -6.49 -0.77 -12.09
CA ASP A 87 -7.08 -1.27 -10.85
C ASP A 87 -5.98 -1.73 -9.90
N LEU A 88 -6.12 -1.36 -8.62
CA LEU A 88 -5.15 -1.70 -7.59
C LEU A 88 -5.81 -2.45 -6.45
N ALA A 89 -5.04 -3.35 -5.86
CA ALA A 89 -5.27 -3.86 -4.53
C ALA A 89 -4.38 -3.12 -3.54
N TYR A 90 -4.86 -2.90 -2.32
CA TYR A 90 -4.05 -2.35 -1.25
C TYR A 90 -4.29 -3.06 0.09
N ASP A 91 -3.28 -3.00 0.94
CA ASP A 91 -3.33 -3.42 2.34
C ASP A 91 -2.49 -2.48 3.21
N LEU A 92 -2.67 -2.55 4.53
CA LEU A 92 -1.79 -1.94 5.51
C LEU A 92 -0.50 -2.78 5.61
N ALA A 93 0.63 -2.12 5.41
CA ALA A 93 1.98 -2.67 5.52
C ALA A 93 2.68 -2.14 6.78
N GLY A 94 1.99 -2.27 7.91
CA GLY A 94 2.47 -1.83 9.21
C GLY A 94 2.05 -0.42 9.60
N ALA A 95 2.18 -0.17 10.89
CA ALA A 95 1.93 1.09 11.55
C ALA A 95 3.03 1.37 12.59
N SER A 96 3.17 2.63 12.99
CA SER A 96 4.06 3.05 14.07
C SER A 96 3.42 4.20 14.82
N THR A 97 3.64 4.27 16.13
CA THR A 97 3.26 5.44 16.93
C THR A 97 4.45 6.15 17.57
N PHE A 98 5.68 5.80 17.16
CA PHE A 98 6.90 6.38 17.73
C PHE A 98 7.20 7.78 17.16
N PRO A 99 7.46 8.78 18.00
CA PRO A 99 8.08 10.02 17.54
C PRO A 99 9.55 9.80 17.15
N THR A 100 10.08 10.64 16.26
CA THR A 100 11.44 10.54 15.69
C THR A 100 12.56 10.53 16.75
N SER A 101 12.29 11.09 17.93
CA SER A 101 13.22 11.06 19.08
C SER A 101 12.47 10.58 20.33
N ALA A 102 12.09 9.30 20.32
CA ALA A 102 11.28 8.70 21.38
C ALA A 102 12.02 8.54 22.71
N THR A 103 11.44 9.13 23.76
CA THR A 103 11.78 8.91 25.16
C THR A 103 11.26 7.55 25.66
N ALA A 104 11.67 7.12 26.85
CA ALA A 104 11.13 5.91 27.48
C ALA A 104 9.60 5.98 27.68
N ALA A 105 9.06 7.16 28.02
CA ALA A 105 7.63 7.37 28.19
C ALA A 105 6.86 7.24 26.86
N ASP A 106 7.42 7.76 25.77
CA ASP A 106 6.83 7.62 24.42
C ASP A 106 6.74 6.15 24.02
N LYS A 107 7.82 5.37 24.29
CA LYS A 107 7.85 3.94 23.97
C LYS A 107 6.87 3.14 24.82
N ALA A 108 6.76 3.48 26.10
CA ALA A 108 5.78 2.87 27.00
C ALA A 108 4.35 3.17 26.51
N LEU A 109 4.05 4.41 26.13
CA LEU A 109 2.72 4.80 25.62
C LEU A 109 2.39 4.12 24.29
N SER A 110 3.33 4.12 23.35
CA SER A 110 3.18 3.47 22.04
C SER A 110 2.81 1.99 22.16
N THR A 111 3.50 1.28 23.07
CA THR A 111 3.26 -0.15 23.33
C THR A 111 1.85 -0.45 23.84
N HIS A 112 1.23 0.47 24.57
CA HIS A 112 -0.10 0.30 25.14
C HIS A 112 -1.21 0.91 24.27
N SER A 113 -0.86 1.73 23.28
CA SER A 113 -1.83 2.33 22.36
C SER A 113 -2.51 1.27 21.48
N VAL A 114 -3.81 1.43 21.26
CA VAL A 114 -4.61 0.54 20.42
C VAL A 114 -5.05 1.31 19.17
N LEU A 115 -4.64 0.80 18.01
CA LEU A 115 -5.09 1.25 16.70
C LEU A 115 -6.31 0.45 16.27
N THR A 116 -7.36 1.17 15.87
CA THR A 116 -8.55 0.60 15.26
C THR A 116 -8.79 1.25 13.90
N ILE A 117 -9.01 0.44 12.86
CA ILE A 117 -9.29 0.90 11.50
C ILE A 117 -10.63 0.31 11.07
N LYS A 118 -11.53 1.13 10.55
CA LYS A 118 -12.83 0.71 10.03
C LYS A 118 -13.07 1.29 8.64
N ALA A 119 -13.57 0.49 7.70
CA ALA A 119 -14.07 0.99 6.42
C ALA A 119 -15.60 1.16 6.43
N GLY A 120 -16.13 1.82 5.40
CA GLY A 120 -17.57 1.94 5.17
C GLY A 120 -18.29 2.90 6.12
N MET A 121 -17.54 3.68 6.91
CA MET A 121 -18.08 4.76 7.73
C MET A 121 -17.90 6.09 6.99
N SER A 122 -18.94 6.92 6.98
CA SER A 122 -18.85 8.27 6.40
C SER A 122 -17.86 9.14 7.18
N ALA A 123 -17.17 10.06 6.51
CA ALA A 123 -16.24 10.98 7.15
C ALA A 123 -16.86 11.79 8.32
N PRO A 124 -18.11 12.32 8.21
CA PRO A 124 -18.77 12.99 9.32
C PRO A 124 -19.06 12.07 10.51
N SER A 125 -19.50 10.82 10.27
CA SER A 125 -19.70 9.85 11.36
C SER A 125 -18.39 9.48 12.06
N CYS A 126 -17.30 9.43 11.30
CA CYS A 126 -15.98 9.22 11.86
C CYS A 126 -15.54 10.41 12.73
N ALA A 127 -15.67 11.64 12.23
CA ALA A 127 -15.34 12.85 12.98
C ALA A 127 -16.22 13.04 14.24
N ALA A 128 -17.47 12.58 14.19
CA ALA A 128 -18.40 12.57 15.33
C ALA A 128 -18.05 11.55 16.42
N ARG A 129 -16.96 10.78 16.27
CA ARG A 129 -16.49 9.77 17.24
C ARG A 129 -17.49 8.62 17.48
N ASN A 130 -18.33 8.32 16.49
CA ASN A 130 -19.24 7.18 16.56
C ASN A 130 -18.47 5.86 16.78
N ALA A 131 -19.14 4.88 17.40
CA ALA A 131 -18.54 3.59 17.71
C ALA A 131 -18.08 2.84 16.45
N LEU A 132 -16.88 2.26 16.53
CA LEU A 132 -16.30 1.44 15.45
C LEU A 132 -16.66 -0.03 15.66
N THR A 133 -17.87 -0.42 15.26
CA THR A 133 -18.25 -1.85 15.19
C THR A 133 -17.54 -2.55 14.03
N ASP A 134 -17.21 -3.82 14.16
CA ASP A 134 -16.62 -4.65 13.09
C ASP A 134 -15.39 -4.01 12.40
N PRO A 135 -14.33 -3.66 13.16
CA PRO A 135 -13.16 -3.03 12.58
C PRO A 135 -12.41 -3.99 11.65
N LEU A 136 -11.78 -3.43 10.60
CA LEU A 136 -10.85 -4.14 9.73
C LEU A 136 -9.58 -4.54 10.48
N TYR A 137 -9.13 -3.67 11.38
CA TYR A 137 -7.97 -3.91 12.23
C TYR A 137 -8.25 -3.39 13.63
N LYS A 138 -7.86 -4.16 14.64
CA LYS A 138 -7.83 -3.74 16.04
C LYS A 138 -6.64 -4.38 16.72
N GLY A 139 -5.68 -3.57 17.16
CA GLY A 139 -4.47 -4.08 17.78
C GLY A 139 -3.41 -3.01 18.00
N PRO A 140 -2.19 -3.40 18.39
CA PRO A 140 -1.08 -2.48 18.54
C PRO A 140 -0.68 -1.86 17.19
N ALA A 141 -0.21 -0.60 17.20
CA ALA A 141 0.35 0.02 16.00
C ALA A 141 1.82 -0.39 15.82
N ASN A 142 2.07 -1.48 15.10
CA ASN A 142 3.41 -2.01 14.86
C ASN A 142 3.61 -2.42 13.39
N ALA A 143 4.83 -2.81 13.03
CA ALA A 143 5.21 -3.19 11.67
C ALA A 143 4.45 -4.43 11.13
N ALA A 144 3.81 -5.21 11.98
CA ALA A 144 3.01 -6.38 11.59
C ALA A 144 1.51 -6.06 11.44
N ALA A 145 1.09 -4.81 11.61
CA ALA A 145 -0.31 -4.42 11.42
C ALA A 145 -0.72 -4.56 9.94
N THR A 146 -1.79 -5.32 9.70
CA THR A 146 -2.39 -5.56 8.37
C THR A 146 -3.91 -5.46 8.46
N LEU A 147 -4.63 -5.14 7.38
CA LEU A 147 -6.10 -5.16 7.37
C LEU A 147 -6.68 -6.58 7.32
N GLY A 148 -5.85 -7.61 7.09
CA GLY A 148 -6.23 -9.02 7.05
C GLY A 148 -7.03 -9.44 5.82
N LYS A 149 -7.65 -8.48 5.12
CA LYS A 149 -8.28 -8.66 3.82
C LYS A 149 -7.86 -7.51 2.90
N VAL A 150 -7.22 -7.87 1.79
CA VAL A 150 -6.85 -6.96 0.71
C VAL A 150 -8.08 -6.23 0.18
N ARG A 151 -7.92 -4.94 -0.12
CA ARG A 151 -8.99 -4.04 -0.56
C ARG A 151 -8.72 -3.57 -1.98
N ASN A 152 -9.75 -3.47 -2.81
CA ASN A 152 -9.61 -3.14 -4.22
C ASN A 152 -10.12 -1.73 -4.49
N LEU A 153 -9.38 -0.98 -5.31
CA LEU A 153 -9.77 0.33 -5.83
C LEU A 153 -9.68 0.30 -7.36
N SER A 154 -10.76 0.69 -8.03
CA SER A 154 -10.79 0.79 -9.49
C SER A 154 -9.91 1.95 -9.97
N ALA A 155 -9.43 1.87 -11.20
CA ALA A 155 -8.88 3.03 -11.90
C ALA A 155 -9.96 4.06 -12.23
N GLY A 156 -9.57 5.32 -12.39
CA GLY A 156 -10.47 6.41 -12.80
C GLY A 156 -11.03 7.23 -11.63
N GLU A 157 -12.09 8.00 -11.88
CA GLU A 157 -12.66 8.96 -10.92
C GLU A 157 -13.99 8.49 -10.30
N ASP A 158 -14.34 7.22 -10.50
CA ASP A 158 -15.59 6.65 -10.00
C ASP A 158 -15.57 6.50 -8.48
N SER A 159 -16.74 6.26 -7.87
CA SER A 159 -16.85 6.05 -6.42
C SER A 159 -16.10 4.82 -5.91
N SER A 160 -15.71 3.90 -6.78
CA SER A 160 -14.85 2.74 -6.47
C SER A 160 -13.35 3.01 -6.58
N SER A 161 -12.95 4.21 -7.03
CA SER A 161 -11.54 4.64 -7.05
C SER A 161 -11.03 5.10 -5.69
N SER A 162 -11.92 5.29 -4.72
CA SER A 162 -11.57 5.76 -3.39
C SER A 162 -12.38 5.09 -2.30
N GLU A 163 -11.80 5.04 -1.11
CA GLU A 163 -12.43 4.49 0.09
C GLU A 163 -12.12 5.37 1.29
N THR A 164 -13.12 5.61 2.13
CA THR A 164 -12.93 6.27 3.42
C THR A 164 -12.71 5.24 4.53
N LEU A 165 -11.56 5.33 5.17
CA LEU A 165 -11.21 4.64 6.40
C LEU A 165 -11.42 5.57 7.59
N CYS A 166 -11.96 5.04 8.68
CA CYS A 166 -12.03 5.70 9.96
C CYS A 166 -10.95 5.13 10.87
N ILE A 167 -10.00 5.97 11.24
CA ILE A 167 -8.83 5.59 12.03
C ILE A 167 -9.02 6.11 13.44
N ARG A 168 -8.85 5.23 14.43
CA ARG A 168 -8.89 5.57 15.86
C ARG A 168 -7.63 5.10 16.55
N ILE A 169 -7.06 5.98 17.38
CA ILE A 169 -6.02 5.63 18.36
C ILE A 169 -6.61 5.82 19.75
N GLU A 170 -6.54 4.78 20.56
CA GLU A 170 -7.01 4.77 21.94
C GLU A 170 -5.85 4.50 22.90
N ILE A 171 -5.84 5.20 24.03
CA ILE A 171 -5.00 4.88 25.18
C ILE A 171 -5.87 4.16 26.21
N PRO A 172 -5.66 2.86 26.47
CA PRO A 172 -6.44 2.14 27.47
C PRO A 172 -6.32 2.78 28.86
N SER A 173 -7.39 2.73 29.66
CA SER A 173 -7.43 3.33 31.00
C SER A 173 -6.42 2.73 31.99
N HIS A 174 -5.97 1.50 31.74
CA HIS A 174 -4.98 0.78 32.55
C HIS A 174 -3.54 0.98 32.06
N THR A 175 -3.29 1.99 31.23
CA THR A 175 -1.95 2.32 30.75
C THR A 175 -1.03 2.66 31.94
N PRO A 176 0.18 2.07 32.04
CA PRO A 176 1.08 2.28 33.18
C PRO A 176 1.55 3.73 33.34
N GLN A 177 1.87 4.13 34.57
CA GLN A 177 2.45 5.46 34.86
C GLN A 177 3.77 5.73 34.12
N ALA A 178 4.51 4.69 33.74
CA ALA A 178 5.72 4.82 32.91
C ALA A 178 5.45 5.47 31.53
N ALA A 179 4.21 5.42 31.05
CA ALA A 179 3.78 6.06 29.81
C ALA A 179 3.27 7.50 30.01
N ALA A 180 3.21 7.99 31.25
CA ALA A 180 2.70 9.33 31.55
C ALA A 180 3.57 10.41 30.90
N GLY A 181 2.92 11.38 30.24
CA GLY A 181 3.60 12.45 29.52
C GLY A 181 4.24 12.02 28.19
N GLY A 182 4.09 10.76 27.79
CA GLY A 182 4.51 10.28 26.48
C GLY A 182 3.71 10.92 25.34
N LYS A 183 4.32 10.96 24.16
CA LYS A 183 3.76 11.46 22.91
C LYS A 183 3.65 10.34 21.90
N LEU A 184 2.58 10.38 21.11
CA LEU A 184 2.39 9.48 19.98
C LEU A 184 2.48 10.26 18.68
N ASN A 185 3.07 9.63 17.67
CA ASN A 185 3.06 10.10 16.30
C ASN A 185 2.64 8.94 15.40
N LEU A 186 1.37 8.88 15.00
CA LEU A 186 0.86 7.79 14.17
C LEU A 186 1.39 7.92 12.73
N VAL A 187 2.01 6.86 12.25
CA VAL A 187 2.36 6.62 10.86
C VAL A 187 1.70 5.33 10.42
N LEU A 188 1.00 5.38 9.29
CA LEU A 188 0.37 4.22 8.65
C LEU A 188 1.02 4.04 7.28
N ASN A 189 1.51 2.84 7.01
CA ASN A 189 2.09 2.52 5.70
C ASN A 189 1.09 1.67 4.93
N PHE A 190 0.71 2.11 3.73
CA PHE A 190 -0.13 1.34 2.84
C PHE A 190 0.68 0.93 1.62
N VAL A 191 0.46 -0.30 1.16
CA VAL A 191 1.10 -0.82 -0.05
C VAL A 191 0.03 -1.11 -1.09
N GLY A 192 0.24 -0.62 -2.31
CA GLY A 192 -0.58 -0.93 -3.48
C GLY A 192 0.09 -1.98 -4.36
N GLN A 193 -0.69 -2.88 -4.95
CA GLN A 193 -0.27 -3.91 -5.89
C GLN A 193 -1.21 -3.93 -7.09
N GLN A 194 -0.67 -4.24 -8.27
CA GLN A 194 -1.48 -4.43 -9.46
C GLN A 194 -2.37 -5.68 -9.29
N GLN A 195 -3.63 -5.60 -9.72
CA GLN A 195 -4.50 -6.75 -9.87
C GLN A 195 -4.22 -7.51 -11.17
#